data_AF-A0A2D9WYT6-F1
#
_entry.id   AF-A0A2D9WYT6-F1
#
_cell.length_a   1.000
_cell.length_b   1.000
_cell.length_c   1.000
_cell.angle_alpha   90.00
_cell.angle_beta   90.00
_cell.angle_gamma   90.00
#
_symmetry.space_group_name_H-M   'P 1'
#
loop_
_entity.id
_entity.type
_entity.pdbx_description
1 polymer ?
#
loop_
_entity_poly.entity_id
_entity_poly.type
_entity_poly.pdbx_seq_one_letter_code
_entity_poly.pdbx_strand_id
1 'polypeptide(L)'
;MEEGDELAEIYRLQVEAIMAKEAEKRVLEAHDPQELDRLRSLSLIDLVSDNHPDLIPALMARLGPVRAALDGHGGGLLIAQSDVEKMHSGKSALSLVIDLDGACVSCGAAPGTLKGIQNDLLMDDEVVSVRFDAQMLQWFDELQREFVLKHGGVTFVEV
;
A
#
# COMPACT_ATOMS: atom_id res chain seq x y z
N MET A 1 -20.91 20.60 22.51
CA MET A 1 -20.28 20.12 21.26
C MET A 1 -20.31 18.62 21.38
N GLU A 2 -21.37 17.94 20.94
CA GLU A 2 -21.54 16.49 21.19
C GLU A 2 -22.37 15.83 20.07
N GLU A 3 -23.57 16.32 19.73
CA GLU A 3 -24.42 15.65 18.72
C GLU A 3 -23.92 15.78 17.27
N GLY A 4 -23.34 16.94 16.89
CA GLY A 4 -22.85 17.18 15.54
C GLY A 4 -21.60 16.37 15.18
N ASP A 5 -20.70 16.18 16.16
CA ASP A 5 -19.45 15.44 15.97
C ASP A 5 -19.72 13.93 15.94
N GLU A 6 -20.64 13.42 16.77
CA GLU A 6 -21.09 12.01 16.72
C GLU A 6 -21.78 11.67 15.40
N LEU A 7 -22.65 12.55 14.90
CA LEU A 7 -23.31 12.34 13.62
C LEU A 7 -22.30 12.32 12.47
N ALA A 8 -21.34 13.25 12.46
CA ALA A 8 -20.27 13.29 11.47
C ALA A 8 -19.40 12.03 11.50
N GLU A 9 -19.10 11.51 12.69
CA GLU A 9 -18.37 10.26 12.89
C GLU A 9 -19.13 9.06 12.29
N ILE A 10 -20.42 8.92 12.60
CA ILE A 10 -21.26 7.85 12.07
C ILE A 10 -21.31 7.89 10.54
N TYR A 11 -21.50 9.08 9.97
CA TYR A 11 -21.50 9.25 8.51
C TYR A 11 -20.15 8.88 7.90
N ARG A 12 -19.03 9.26 8.54
CA ARG A 12 -17.70 8.92 8.05
C ARG A 12 -17.52 7.40 7.97
N LEU A 13 -17.86 6.67 9.03
CA LEU A 13 -17.76 5.21 9.07
C LEU A 13 -18.66 4.53 8.02
N GLN A 14 -19.87 5.06 7.81
CA GLN A 14 -20.76 4.56 6.76
C GLN A 14 -20.19 4.75 5.36
N VAL A 15 -19.63 5.93 5.08
CA VAL A 15 -18.99 6.22 3.78
C VAL A 15 -17.77 5.33 3.59
N GLU A 16 -16.91 5.18 4.59
CA GLU A 16 -15.74 4.30 4.53
C GLU A 16 -16.14 2.86 4.20
N ALA A 17 -17.18 2.33 4.86
CA ALA A 17 -17.67 0.97 4.59
C ALA A 17 -18.23 0.80 3.17
N ILE A 18 -18.98 1.78 2.66
CA ILE A 18 -19.51 1.75 1.30
C ILE A 18 -18.37 1.83 0.28
N MET A 19 -17.41 2.73 0.50
CA MET A 19 -16.24 2.90 -0.36
C MET A 19 -15.38 1.64 -0.40
N ALA A 20 -15.13 1.00 0.75
CA ALA A 20 -14.39 -0.25 0.82
C ALA A 20 -15.08 -1.36 0.03
N LYS A 21 -16.41 -1.50 0.17
CA LYS A 21 -17.19 -2.50 -0.56
C LYS A 21 -17.18 -2.29 -2.07
N GLU A 22 -17.30 -1.05 -2.53
CA GLU A 22 -17.22 -0.74 -3.96
C GLU A 22 -15.80 -0.96 -4.51
N ALA A 23 -14.77 -0.64 -3.73
CA ALA A 23 -13.39 -0.90 -4.12
C ALA A 23 -13.12 -2.41 -4.25
N GLU A 24 -13.54 -3.21 -3.27
CA GLU A 24 -13.43 -4.68 -3.31
C GLU A 24 -14.15 -5.24 -4.54
N LYS A 25 -15.38 -4.79 -4.81
CA LYS A 25 -16.13 -5.19 -5.99
C LYS A 25 -15.36 -4.92 -7.28
N ARG A 26 -14.77 -3.73 -7.45
CA ARG A 26 -13.99 -3.39 -8.65
C ARG A 26 -12.76 -4.27 -8.81
N VAL A 27 -12.08 -4.61 -7.72
CA VAL A 27 -10.93 -5.54 -7.76
C VAL A 27 -11.38 -6.92 -8.23
N LEU A 28 -12.48 -7.45 -7.69
CA LEU A 28 -13.01 -8.77 -8.09
C LEU A 28 -13.60 -8.80 -9.50
N GLU A 29 -14.05 -7.66 -10.04
CA GLU A 29 -14.47 -7.54 -11.44
C GLU A 29 -13.29 -7.48 -12.41
N ALA A 30 -12.14 -6.96 -11.96
CA ALA A 30 -10.94 -6.79 -12.79
C ALA A 30 -9.97 -7.97 -12.73
N HIS A 31 -9.98 -8.75 -11.65
CA HIS A 31 -9.01 -9.82 -11.40
C HIS A 31 -9.70 -11.16 -11.09
N ASP A 32 -9.06 -12.27 -11.47
CA ASP A 32 -9.55 -13.60 -11.13
C ASP A 32 -9.43 -13.87 -9.62
N PRO A 33 -10.54 -14.15 -8.91
CA PRO A 33 -10.50 -14.46 -7.48
C PRO A 33 -9.58 -15.63 -7.12
N GLN A 34 -9.50 -16.67 -7.97
CA GLN A 34 -8.64 -17.82 -7.69
C GLN A 34 -7.16 -17.44 -7.73
N GLU A 35 -6.79 -16.55 -8.66
CA GLU A 35 -5.43 -16.05 -8.77
C GLU A 35 -5.09 -15.11 -7.61
N LEU A 36 -6.02 -14.26 -7.17
CA LEU A 36 -5.82 -13.44 -5.97
C LEU A 36 -5.58 -14.29 -4.72
N ASP A 37 -6.36 -15.35 -4.54
CA ASP A 37 -6.19 -16.27 -3.40
C ASP A 37 -4.85 -17.00 -3.48
N ARG A 38 -4.44 -17.47 -4.67
CA ARG A 38 -3.12 -18.05 -4.91
C ARG A 38 -2.02 -17.06 -4.51
N LEU A 39 -2.05 -15.83 -5.03
CA LEU A 39 -1.06 -14.78 -4.78
C LEU A 39 -0.96 -14.40 -3.30
N ARG A 40 -2.10 -14.34 -2.59
CA ARG A 40 -2.15 -14.08 -1.14
C ARG A 40 -1.56 -15.21 -0.31
N SER A 41 -1.63 -16.45 -0.80
CA SER A 41 -1.06 -17.61 -0.10
C SER A 41 0.45 -17.78 -0.27
N LEU A 42 1.08 -17.03 -1.17
CA LEU A 42 2.53 -17.08 -1.38
C LEU A 42 3.27 -16.38 -0.22
N SER A 43 4.37 -16.99 0.22
CA SER A 43 5.34 -16.40 1.15
C SER A 43 6.08 -15.26 0.46
N LEU A 44 6.01 -14.04 1.01
CA LEU A 44 6.71 -12.88 0.47
C LEU A 44 8.22 -13.02 0.65
N ILE A 45 8.65 -13.63 1.75
CA ILE A 45 10.08 -13.86 2.03
C ILE A 45 10.70 -14.79 0.98
N ASP A 46 9.99 -15.84 0.57
CA ASP A 46 10.46 -16.76 -0.46
C ASP A 46 10.48 -16.06 -1.83
N LEU A 47 9.43 -15.29 -2.16
CA LEU A 47 9.37 -14.53 -3.41
C LEU A 47 10.51 -13.51 -3.53
N VAL A 48 10.87 -12.83 -2.44
CA VAL A 48 12.01 -11.90 -2.40
C VAL A 48 13.33 -12.65 -2.56
N SER A 49 13.50 -13.76 -1.83
CA SER A 49 14.74 -14.54 -1.85
C SER A 49 15.05 -15.15 -3.22
N ASP A 50 14.00 -15.59 -3.93
CA ASP A 50 14.10 -16.18 -5.26
C ASP A 50 14.04 -15.15 -6.40
N ASN A 51 13.86 -13.85 -6.07
CA ASN A 51 13.59 -12.78 -7.03
C ASN A 51 12.46 -13.16 -8.00
N HIS A 52 11.38 -13.70 -7.44
CA HIS A 52 10.29 -14.31 -8.19
C HIS A 52 9.38 -13.25 -8.83
N PRO A 53 8.93 -13.44 -10.09
CA PRO A 53 8.11 -12.44 -10.81
C PRO A 53 6.76 -12.16 -10.12
N ASP A 54 6.24 -13.09 -9.33
CA ASP A 54 4.99 -12.91 -8.58
C ASP A 54 5.13 -11.98 -7.36
N LEU A 55 6.32 -11.45 -7.02
CA LEU A 55 6.49 -10.56 -5.87
C LEU A 55 5.57 -9.34 -5.92
N ILE A 56 5.60 -8.59 -7.02
CA ILE A 56 4.74 -7.40 -7.18
C ILE A 56 3.25 -7.79 -7.20
N PRO A 57 2.80 -8.78 -8.01
CA PRO A 57 1.44 -9.29 -7.94
C PRO A 57 0.98 -9.71 -6.53
N ALA A 58 1.83 -10.39 -5.77
CA ALA A 58 1.54 -10.86 -4.42
C ALA A 58 1.38 -9.71 -3.42
N LEU A 59 2.22 -8.68 -3.50
CA LEU A 59 2.09 -7.46 -2.70
C LEU A 59 0.82 -6.69 -3.09
N MET A 60 0.58 -6.52 -4.39
CA MET A 60 -0.61 -5.86 -4.91
C MET A 60 -1.91 -6.60 -4.53
N ALA A 61 -1.89 -7.93 -4.36
CA ALA A 61 -3.05 -8.72 -3.95
C ALA A 61 -3.43 -8.55 -2.46
N ARG A 62 -2.49 -8.07 -1.63
CA ARG A 62 -2.69 -7.78 -0.20
C ARG A 62 -3.28 -6.39 0.05
N LEU A 63 -3.22 -5.51 -0.94
CA LEU A 63 -3.81 -4.18 -0.86
C LEU A 63 -5.35 -4.26 -0.83
N GLY A 64 -5.95 -3.45 0.02
CA GLY A 64 -7.40 -3.32 0.17
C GLY A 64 -7.96 -2.26 -0.79
N PRO A 65 -8.72 -1.25 -0.30
CA PRO A 65 -9.35 -0.25 -1.16
C PRO A 65 -8.37 0.50 -2.07
N VAL A 66 -7.12 0.65 -1.64
CA VAL A 66 -6.07 1.31 -2.42
C VAL A 66 -5.77 0.56 -3.72
N ARG A 67 -5.97 -0.77 -3.75
CA ARG A 67 -5.78 -1.56 -4.97
C ARG A 67 -6.61 -1.03 -6.14
N ALA A 68 -7.90 -0.79 -5.89
CA ALA A 68 -8.81 -0.28 -6.91
C ALA A 68 -8.39 1.11 -7.42
N ALA A 69 -7.81 1.94 -6.55
CA ALA A 69 -7.28 3.25 -6.92
C ALA A 69 -6.02 3.14 -7.78
N LEU A 70 -5.11 2.21 -7.47
CA LEU A 70 -3.91 1.95 -8.27
C LEU A 70 -4.28 1.42 -9.65
N ASP A 71 -5.14 0.39 -9.72
CA ASP A 71 -5.60 -0.18 -10.99
C ASP A 71 -6.31 0.88 -11.86
N GLY A 72 -7.18 1.70 -11.26
CA GLY A 72 -7.97 2.71 -11.96
C GLY A 72 -7.14 3.86 -12.56
N HIS A 73 -5.97 4.16 -11.99
CA HIS A 73 -5.05 5.16 -12.53
C HIS A 73 -3.89 4.53 -13.32
N GLY A 74 -3.87 3.20 -13.47
CA GLY A 74 -2.78 2.50 -14.16
C GLY A 74 -1.43 2.63 -13.44
N GLY A 75 -1.46 2.66 -12.10
CA GLY A 75 -0.26 2.63 -11.28
C GLY A 75 -0.03 1.28 -10.63
N GLY A 76 1.19 1.06 -10.16
CA GLY A 76 1.60 -0.18 -9.51
C GLY A 76 2.61 0.09 -8.40
N LEU A 77 3.00 -0.98 -7.71
CA LEU A 77 4.12 -0.94 -6.77
C LEU A 77 5.42 -1.30 -7.49
N LEU A 78 6.50 -0.66 -7.07
CA LEU A 78 7.88 -1.02 -7.35
C LEU A 78 8.61 -1.26 -6.03
N ILE A 79 9.58 -2.16 -6.03
CA ILE A 79 10.43 -2.40 -4.86
C ILE A 79 11.77 -1.75 -5.12
N ALA A 80 12.00 -0.62 -4.45
CA ALA A 80 13.29 0.06 -4.48
C ALA A 80 14.34 -0.76 -3.71
N GLN A 81 13.95 -1.30 -2.56
CA GLN A 81 14.77 -2.20 -1.76
C GLN A 81 13.91 -3.15 -0.94
N SER A 82 14.42 -4.36 -0.73
CA SER A 82 13.86 -5.31 0.23
C SER A 82 14.99 -5.92 1.05
N ASP A 83 14.75 -6.13 2.34
CA ASP A 83 15.70 -6.79 3.24
C ASP A 83 14.96 -7.83 4.10
N VAL A 84 15.57 -9.01 4.23
CA VAL A 84 15.03 -10.10 5.05
C VAL A 84 15.84 -10.15 6.34
N GLU A 85 15.23 -9.71 7.42
CA GLU A 85 15.84 -9.63 8.73
C GLU A 85 15.46 -10.84 9.59
N LYS A 86 16.42 -11.37 10.36
CA LYS A 86 16.12 -12.37 11.38
C LYS A 86 15.68 -11.66 12.66
N MET A 87 14.43 -11.88 13.05
CA MET A 87 13.92 -11.39 14.31
C MET A 87 14.55 -12.14 15.48
N HIS A 88 14.55 -11.49 16.65
CA HIS A 88 14.96 -12.11 17.93
C HIS A 88 14.17 -13.38 18.27
N SER A 89 12.98 -13.55 17.71
CA SER A 89 12.13 -14.74 17.82
C SER A 89 12.61 -15.93 16.96
N GLY A 90 13.65 -15.73 16.13
CA GLY A 90 14.15 -16.72 15.17
C GLY A 90 13.36 -16.80 13.87
N LYS A 91 12.25 -16.05 13.74
CA LYS A 91 11.50 -15.90 12.49
C LYS A 91 12.19 -14.90 11.57
N SER A 92 12.09 -15.12 10.27
CA SER A 92 12.45 -14.12 9.26
C SER A 92 11.32 -13.11 9.11
N ALA A 93 11.68 -11.87 8.80
CA ALA A 93 10.75 -10.77 8.59
C ALA A 93 11.22 -9.89 7.44
N LEU A 94 10.28 -9.26 6.75
CA LEU A 94 10.51 -8.48 5.55
C LEU A 94 10.40 -6.99 5.83
N SER A 95 11.46 -6.27 5.49
CA SER A 95 11.54 -4.81 5.46
C SER A 95 11.50 -4.34 4.01
N LEU A 96 10.52 -3.51 3.65
CA LEU A 96 10.32 -3.02 2.29
C LEU A 96 10.56 -1.51 2.19
N VAL A 97 11.24 -1.11 1.11
CA VAL A 97 11.23 0.26 0.58
C VAL A 97 10.56 0.23 -0.78
N ILE A 98 9.44 0.94 -0.87
CA ILE A 98 8.51 0.90 -2.01
C ILE A 98 8.64 2.19 -2.80
N ASP A 99 8.59 2.05 -4.12
CA ASP A 99 8.32 3.14 -5.05
C ASP A 99 6.98 2.86 -5.76
N LEU A 100 6.40 3.85 -6.44
CA LEU A 100 5.19 3.69 -7.24
C LEU A 100 5.52 3.82 -8.72
N ASP A 101 4.88 2.99 -9.53
CA ASP A 101 4.94 3.10 -11.00
C ASP A 101 3.68 3.78 -11.55
N GLY A 102 3.78 4.23 -12.79
CA GLY A 102 2.66 4.71 -13.60
C GLY A 102 2.14 6.08 -13.19
N ALA A 103 0.84 6.33 -13.44
CA ALA A 103 0.25 7.64 -13.21
C ALA A 103 0.04 7.99 -11.72
N CYS A 104 0.26 7.03 -10.80
CA CYS A 104 0.11 7.27 -9.37
C CYS A 104 1.16 8.25 -8.81
N VAL A 105 2.32 8.34 -9.46
CA VAL A 105 3.36 9.33 -9.13
C VAL A 105 2.95 10.73 -9.60
N SER A 106 2.34 10.85 -10.79
CA SER A 106 1.99 12.13 -11.41
C SER A 106 0.68 12.76 -10.90
N CYS A 107 -0.22 11.97 -10.31
CA CYS A 107 -1.44 12.46 -9.66
C CYS A 107 -1.20 12.95 -8.22
N GLY A 108 0.06 13.01 -7.75
CA GLY A 108 0.36 13.54 -6.41
C GLY A 108 -0.14 12.60 -5.31
N ALA A 109 0.30 11.32 -5.32
CA ALA A 109 -0.15 10.25 -4.43
C ALA A 109 -0.71 10.79 -3.11
N ALA A 110 -2.04 10.74 -2.98
CA ALA A 110 -2.70 11.32 -1.82
C ALA A 110 -2.09 10.69 -0.55
N PRO A 111 -1.84 11.48 0.53
CA PRO A 111 -1.34 10.96 1.80
C PRO A 111 -2.03 9.68 2.26
N GLY A 112 -3.35 9.60 2.07
CA GLY A 112 -4.15 8.42 2.39
C GLY A 112 -3.80 7.17 1.57
N THR A 113 -3.38 7.31 0.31
CA THR A 113 -2.96 6.21 -0.56
C THR A 113 -1.67 5.58 -0.05
N LEU A 114 -0.64 6.40 0.23
CA LEU A 114 0.62 5.90 0.77
C LEU A 114 0.40 5.24 2.14
N LYS A 115 -0.41 5.88 2.98
CA LYS A 115 -0.74 5.32 4.29
C LYS A 115 -1.52 4.01 4.20
N GLY A 116 -2.44 3.91 3.25
CA GLY A 116 -3.20 2.69 2.98
C GLY A 116 -2.30 1.55 2.51
N ILE A 117 -1.38 1.81 1.57
CA ILE A 117 -0.38 0.80 1.14
C ILE A 117 0.44 0.32 2.34
N GLN A 118 0.95 1.26 3.14
CA GLN A 118 1.72 0.93 4.34
C GLN A 118 0.89 0.05 5.29
N ASN A 119 -0.34 0.47 5.61
CA ASN A 119 -1.17 -0.24 6.57
C ASN A 119 -1.55 -1.64 6.07
N ASP A 120 -1.98 -1.76 4.81
CA ASP A 120 -2.41 -3.03 4.22
C ASP A 120 -1.26 -4.04 4.17
N LEU A 121 -0.06 -3.60 3.77
CA LEU A 121 1.11 -4.48 3.74
C LEU A 121 1.60 -4.87 5.14
N LEU A 122 1.52 -3.96 6.11
CA LEU A 122 1.85 -4.26 7.51
C LEU A 122 0.83 -5.19 8.20
N MET A 123 -0.31 -5.51 7.57
CA MET A 123 -1.21 -6.56 8.06
C MET A 123 -0.72 -7.97 7.74
N ASP A 124 0.25 -8.12 6.83
CA ASP A 124 0.85 -9.42 6.55
C ASP A 124 1.87 -9.78 7.64
N ASP A 125 1.77 -11.00 8.18
CA ASP A 125 2.59 -11.49 9.28
C ASP A 125 4.10 -11.54 8.96
N GLU A 126 4.48 -11.56 7.68
CA GLU A 126 5.87 -11.55 7.24
C GLU A 126 6.45 -10.14 7.12
N VAL A 127 5.63 -9.09 7.05
CA VAL A 127 6.07 -7.71 6.80
C VAL A 127 6.13 -6.91 8.10
N VAL A 128 7.29 -6.32 8.38
CA VAL A 128 7.54 -5.62 9.66
C VAL A 128 7.86 -4.15 9.50
N SER A 129 8.24 -3.75 8.28
CA SER A 129 8.51 -2.36 7.94
C SER A 129 8.13 -2.10 6.50
N VAL A 130 7.41 -1.00 6.27
CA VAL A 130 7.13 -0.45 4.94
C VAL A 130 7.51 1.02 4.95
N ARG A 131 8.44 1.39 4.07
CA ARG A 131 8.93 2.75 3.84
C ARG A 131 8.83 3.07 2.35
N PHE A 132 8.95 4.34 2.00
CA PHE A 132 8.88 4.80 0.61
C PHE A 132 10.21 5.39 0.16
N ASP A 133 10.54 5.25 -1.12
CA ASP A 133 11.74 5.87 -1.68
C ASP A 133 11.58 7.40 -1.71
N ALA A 134 12.56 8.12 -1.16
CA ALA A 134 12.60 9.58 -1.18
C ALA A 134 12.70 10.16 -2.60
N GLN A 135 13.18 9.39 -3.58
CA GLN A 135 13.21 9.79 -4.99
C GLN A 135 11.81 10.09 -5.53
N MET A 136 10.77 9.46 -4.98
CA MET A 136 9.37 9.77 -5.30
C MET A 136 9.03 11.25 -5.13
N LEU A 137 9.63 11.90 -4.14
CA LEU A 137 9.33 13.30 -3.80
C LEU A 137 9.77 14.28 -4.89
N GLN A 138 10.64 13.84 -5.82
CA GLN A 138 11.10 14.66 -6.94
C GLN A 138 9.99 14.92 -7.96
N TRP A 139 8.97 14.05 -8.00
CA TRP A 139 7.83 14.18 -8.90
C TRP A 139 6.73 15.11 -8.37
N PHE A 140 6.79 15.46 -7.09
CA PHE A 140 5.86 16.40 -6.47
C PHE A 140 6.39 17.83 -6.57
N ASP A 141 5.47 18.77 -6.80
CA ASP A 141 5.77 20.18 -6.58
C ASP A 141 6.00 20.47 -5.09
N GLU A 142 6.45 21.69 -4.77
CA GLU A 142 6.78 22.09 -3.41
C GLU A 142 5.61 21.91 -2.43
N LEU A 143 4.40 22.32 -2.83
CA LEU A 143 3.22 22.26 -1.97
C LEU A 143 2.76 20.82 -1.74
N GLN A 144 2.75 20.00 -2.80
CA GLN A 144 2.44 18.58 -2.73
C GLN A 144 3.44 17.85 -1.84
N ARG A 145 4.74 18.15 -1.98
CA ARG A 145 5.79 17.55 -1.16
C ARG A 145 5.62 17.90 0.31
N GLU A 146 5.41 19.17 0.64
CA GLU A 146 5.13 19.60 2.02
C GLU A 146 3.89 18.90 2.59
N PHE A 147 2.83 18.80 1.79
CA PHE A 147 1.59 18.15 2.20
C PHE A 147 1.77 16.66 2.50
N VAL A 148 2.45 15.92 1.61
CA VAL A 148 2.71 14.48 1.78
C VAL A 148 3.65 14.22 2.96
N LEU A 149 4.70 15.03 3.15
CA LEU A 149 5.60 14.89 4.29
C LEU A 149 4.90 15.16 5.64
N LYS A 150 4.00 16.14 5.66
CA LYS A 150 3.28 16.52 6.89
C LYS A 150 2.10 15.62 7.23
N HIS A 151 1.38 15.13 6.23
CA HIS A 151 0.11 14.43 6.41
C HIS A 151 0.12 12.97 5.95
N GLY A 152 1.18 12.51 5.28
CA GLY A 152 1.34 11.13 4.80
C GLY A 152 1.36 10.10 5.93
N GLY A 153 1.99 10.43 7.06
CA GLY A 153 2.15 9.49 8.16
C GLY A 153 2.95 8.24 7.77
N VAL A 154 3.81 8.38 6.76
CA VAL A 154 4.72 7.37 6.21
C VAL A 154 6.15 7.88 6.27
N THR A 155 7.14 6.98 6.16
CA THR A 155 8.56 7.33 6.22
C THR A 155 9.18 7.23 4.84
N PHE A 156 9.89 8.29 4.41
CA PHE A 156 10.69 8.31 3.19
C PHE A 156 12.17 8.07 3.51
N VAL A 157 12.85 7.27 2.70
CA VAL A 157 14.29 6.95 2.86
C VAL A 157 15.01 6.99 1.53
N GLU A 158 16.29 7.31 1.55
CA GLU A 158 17.17 7.19 0.39
C GLU A 158 17.64 5.73 0.25
N VAL A 159 17.73 5.26 -0.99
CA VAL A 159 18.10 3.88 -1.37
C VAL A 159 19.26 3.92 -2.37
#